data_AF-A0A1I9YFL5-F1
#
_entry.id   AF-A0A1I9YFL5-F1
#
_cell.length_a   1.000
_cell.length_b   1.000
_cell.length_c   1.000
_cell.angle_alpha   90.00
_cell.angle_beta   90.00
_cell.angle_gamma   90.00
#
_symmetry.space_group_name_H-M   'P 1'
#
loop_
_entity.id
_entity.type
_entity.pdbx_description
1 polymer ?
#
loop_
_entity_poly.entity_id
_entity_poly.type
_entity_poly.pdbx_seq_one_letter_code
_entity_poly.pdbx_strand_id
1 'polypeptide(L)' 'MAVGRLSSPRLDTTESQTFVTGLHALKRVAKPEEIARSALYLASDDSSFVTGTASLVDGGVSITRT' A
#
# COMPACT_ATOMS: atom_id res chain seq x y z
N MET A 1 -5.82 -29.78 -18.23
CA MET A 1 -5.77 -28.35 -17.90
C MET A 1 -6.80 -28.08 -16.82
N ALA A 2 -6.38 -27.81 -15.59
CA ALA A 2 -7.26 -27.36 -14.52
C ALA A 2 -6.76 -25.98 -14.09
N VAL A 3 -7.52 -24.93 -14.43
CA VAL A 3 -7.30 -23.60 -13.85
C VAL A 3 -7.83 -23.67 -12.43
N GLY A 4 -6.93 -24.00 -11.50
CA GLY A 4 -7.18 -23.95 -10.07
C GLY A 4 -7.55 -22.52 -9.69
N ARG A 5 -8.78 -22.34 -9.21
CA ARG A 5 -9.28 -21.09 -8.64
C ARG A 5 -8.36 -20.73 -7.47
N LEU A 6 -7.49 -19.73 -7.65
CA LEU A 6 -6.74 -19.17 -6.52
C LEU A 6 -7.77 -18.50 -5.60
N SER A 7 -8.20 -19.23 -4.57
CA SER A 7 -8.95 -18.65 -3.46
C SER A 7 -8.06 -17.58 -2.85
N SER A 8 -8.47 -16.32 -2.98
CA SER A 8 -7.77 -15.19 -2.37
C SER A 8 -7.58 -15.46 -0.87
N PRO A 9 -6.35 -15.35 -0.35
CA PRO A 9 -6.10 -15.59 1.07
C PRO A 9 -6.93 -14.59 1.89
N ARG A 10 -7.58 -15.11 2.93
CA ARG A 10 -8.41 -14.31 3.83
C ARG A 10 -7.48 -13.44 4.68
N LEU A 11 -7.48 -12.13 4.42
CA LEU A 11 -6.54 -11.16 5.01
C LEU A 11 -6.71 -10.98 6.53
N ASP A 12 -7.78 -11.52 7.12
CA ASP A 12 -8.05 -11.49 8.56
C ASP A 12 -7.18 -12.48 9.36
N THR A 13 -6.69 -13.54 8.71
CA THR A 13 -5.80 -14.52 9.35
C THR A 13 -4.45 -13.90 9.73
N THR A 14 -3.91 -14.31 10.88
CA THR A 14 -2.61 -13.84 11.38
C THR A 14 -1.45 -14.08 10.40
N GLU A 15 -1.48 -15.21 9.70
CA GLU A 15 -0.50 -15.53 8.64
C GLU A 15 -0.57 -14.52 7.49
N SER A 16 -1.77 -14.20 7.01
CA SER A 16 -1.96 -13.21 5.95
C SER A 16 -1.53 -11.81 6.39
N GLN A 17 -1.81 -11.43 7.64
CA GLN A 17 -1.35 -10.15 8.19
C GLN A 17 0.18 -10.07 8.29
N THR A 18 0.82 -11.17 8.70
CA THR A 18 2.29 -11.26 8.79
C THR A 18 2.92 -11.16 7.41
N PHE A 19 2.35 -11.86 6.42
CA PHE A 19 2.77 -11.77 5.04
C PHE A 19 2.64 -10.33 4.50
N VAL A 20 1.47 -9.70 4.65
CA VAL A 20 1.20 -8.34 4.16
C VAL A 20 2.12 -7.32 4.81
N THR A 21 2.29 -7.36 6.13
CA THR A 21 3.22 -6.45 6.83
C THR A 21 4.66 -6.67 6.39
N GLY A 22 5.06 -7.93 6.11
CA GLY A 22 6.36 -8.29 5.59
C GLY A 22 6.73 -7.63 4.26
N LEU A 23 5.75 -7.39 3.38
CA LEU A 23 5.95 -6.74 2.07
C LEU A 23 6.40 -5.27 2.21
N HIS A 24 5.99 -4.60 3.28
CA HIS A 24 6.32 -3.19 3.49
C HIS A 24 7.73 -3.05 4.08
N ALA A 25 8.50 -2.08 3.63
CA ALA A 25 9.79 -1.74 4.26
C ALA A 25 9.59 -1.35 5.73
N LEU A 26 8.48 -0.66 6.03
CA LEU A 26 8.10 -0.24 7.39
C LEU A 26 7.57 -1.37 8.29
N LYS A 27 7.40 -2.59 7.77
CA LYS A 27 6.93 -3.78 8.51
C LYS A 27 5.59 -3.59 9.22
N ARG A 28 4.73 -2.75 8.66
CA ARG A 28 3.37 -2.50 9.14
C ARG A 28 2.47 -1.99 8.02
N VAL A 29 1.17 -2.15 8.21
CA VAL A 29 0.15 -1.50 7.37
C VAL A 29 0.06 -0.02 7.74
N ALA A 30 -0.21 0.83 6.75
CA ALA A 30 -0.46 2.24 6.97
C ALA A 30 -1.73 2.45 7.80
N LYS A 31 -1.71 3.45 8.69
CA LYS A 31 -2.93 3.95 9.31
C LYS A 31 -3.73 4.76 8.28
N PRO A 32 -5.07 4.82 8.36
CA PRO A 32 -5.88 5.58 7.40
C PRO A 32 -5.44 7.04 7.25
N GLU A 33 -4.99 7.66 8.33
CA GLU A 33 -4.57 9.06 8.33
C GLU A 33 -3.28 9.30 7.53
N GLU A 34 -2.43 8.28 7.37
CA GLU A 34 -1.22 8.37 6.55
C GLU A 34 -1.56 8.49 5.06
N ILE A 35 -2.58 7.76 4.60
CA ILE A 35 -3.08 7.85 3.22
C ILE A 35 -3.86 9.16 3.03
N ALA A 36 -4.73 9.50 3.98
CA ALA A 36 -5.56 10.71 3.91
C ALA A 36 -4.70 11.98 3.82
N ARG A 37 -3.59 12.07 4.56
CA ARG A 37 -2.68 13.23 4.47
C ARG A 37 -2.05 13.40 3.10
N SER A 38 -1.67 12.31 2.43
CA SER A 38 -1.12 12.40 1.07
C SER A 38 -2.19 12.81 0.06
N ALA A 39 -3.42 12.29 0.19
CA ALA A 39 -4.54 12.74 -0.63
C ALA A 39 -4.88 14.23 -0.40
N LEU A 40 -4.86 14.68 0.86
CA LEU A 40 -5.08 16.09 1.21
C LEU A 40 -3.98 17.00 0.65
N TYR A 41 -2.72 16.57 0.67
CA TYR A 41 -1.63 17.30 0.01
C TYR A 41 -1.90 17.48 -1.48
N LEU A 42 -2.28 16.40 -2.19
CA LEU A 42 -2.59 16.47 -3.63
C LEU A 42 -3.85 17.28 -3.96
N ALA A 43 -4.72 17.49 -2.98
CA ALA A 43 -5.93 18.28 -3.11
C ALA A 43 -5.75 19.74 -2.64
N SER A 44 -4.59 20.11 -2.09
CA SER A 44 -4.31 21.44 -1.58
C SER A 44 -3.50 22.28 -2.55
N ASP A 45 -3.38 23.58 -2.26
CA ASP A 45 -2.53 24.49 -3.02
C ASP A 45 -1.03 24.16 -2.89
N ASP A 46 -0.64 23.37 -1.88
CA ASP A 46 0.75 22.94 -1.67
C ASP A 46 1.25 22.04 -2.80
N SER A 47 0.34 21.43 -3.56
CA SER A 47 0.66 20.65 -4.76
C SER A 47 0.41 21.39 -6.07
N SER A 48 0.33 22.73 -6.06
CA SER A 48 -0.03 23.56 -7.23
C SER A 48 0.80 23.35 -8.50
N PHE A 49 2.01 22.77 -8.39
CA PHE A 49 2.85 22.41 -9.54
C PHE A 49 3.17 20.91 -9.63
N VAL A 50 2.52 20.07 -8.83
CA VAL A 50 2.68 18.62 -8.86
C VAL A 50 1.52 18.01 -9.64
N THR A 51 1.79 17.62 -10.89
CA THR A 51 0.79 17.02 -11.78
C THR A 51 1.44 15.98 -12.69
N GLY A 52 0.63 15.06 -13.24
CA GLY A 52 1.09 14.03 -14.18
C GLY A 52 1.97 12.94 -13.55
N THR A 53 1.98 12.81 -12.23
CA THR A 53 2.82 11.85 -11.50
C THR A 53 1.99 10.96 -10.59
N ALA A 54 2.50 9.76 -10.30
CA ALA A 54 1.95 8.86 -9.30
C ALA A 54 2.77 8.98 -8.00
N SER A 55 2.15 9.50 -6.93
CA SER A 55 2.75 9.47 -5.58
C SER A 55 2.47 8.12 -4.91
N LEU A 56 3.52 7.35 -4.64
CA LEU A 56 3.42 6.09 -3.92
C LEU A 56 3.38 6.34 -2.41
N VAL A 57 2.34 5.82 -1.76
CA VAL A 57 2.13 5.89 -0.30
C VAL A 57 1.93 4.47 0.22
N ASP A 58 2.95 3.63 0.05
CA ASP A 58 2.83 2.18 0.18
C ASP A 58 3.76 1.59 1.26
N GLY A 59 4.35 2.43 2.12
CA GLY A 59 5.30 1.99 3.13
C GLY A 59 6.55 1.29 2.58
N GLY A 60 6.90 1.56 1.32
CA GLY A 60 8.11 1.05 0.65
C GLY A 60 7.93 -0.29 -0.06
N VAL A 61 6.70 -0.78 -0.23
CA VAL A 61 6.42 -2.05 -0.94
C VAL A 61 7.04 -2.05 -2.33
N SER A 62 6.90 -0.95 -3.09
CA SER A 62 7.36 -0.87 -4.49
C SER A 62 8.88 -0.97 -4.69
N ILE A 63 9.67 -0.80 -3.62
CA ILE A 63 11.14 -0.83 -3.69
C ILE A 63 11.77 -1.94 -2.84
N THR A 64 10.96 -2.70 -2.10
CA THR A 64 11.48 -3.77 -1.25
C THR A 64 11.70 -5.03 -2.09
N ARG A 65 12.93 -5.55 -2.07
CA ARG A 65 13.24 -6.91 -2.53
C ARG A 65 13.07 -7.88 -1.36
N THR A 66 11.84 -8.32 -1.13
CA THR A 66 11.53 -9.45 -0.23
C THR A 66 11.69 -10.78 -0.94
#